data_AF-A0A7J0GAL0-F1
#
_entry.id   AF-A0A7J0GAL0-F1
#
_cell.length_a   1.000
_cell.length_b   1.000
_cell.length_c   1.000
_cell.angle_alpha   90.00
_cell.angle_beta   90.00
_cell.angle_gamma   90.00
#
_symmetry.space_group_name_H-M   'P 1'
#
loop_
_entity.id
_entity.type
_entity.pdbx_description
1 polymer ?
#
loop_
_entity_poly.entity_id
_entity_poly.type
_entity_poly.pdbx_seq_one_letter_code
_entity_poly.pdbx_strand_id
1 'polypeptide(L)'
;MGKIGLFDIERHFAFYGAYHSNPVNILIHMLFVWPILFTSLVLLYFTPPFFDCPFKCRLGLVPNLGLLFTLICALFYVCLDKKAGSLAAMLCLACWVSGSLLAKHLGFSLAWKSSEIGLLRGHLPVEIDLGLNGIRVKDEVVLAAQLFCWTGQFIGHGVFEKRAPALLDNLVQAVLMAPFFVLLEALRSFFGYEPYPGFHASVKAKVNAEIKEWKDAKAKKTS
;
A
#
# COMPACT_ATOMS: atom_id res chain seq x y z
N MET A 1 7.89 -25.16 12.81
CA MET A 1 8.87 -25.14 11.69
C MET A 1 8.56 -23.93 10.83
N GLY A 2 9.50 -22.99 10.71
CA GLY A 2 9.33 -21.81 9.85
C GLY A 2 9.19 -22.24 8.39
N LYS A 3 8.26 -21.60 7.66
CA LYS A 3 8.13 -21.81 6.22
C LYS A 3 9.39 -21.28 5.53
N ILE A 4 9.87 -21.99 4.52
CA ILE A 4 11.05 -21.61 3.74
C ILE A 4 10.64 -20.86 2.46
N GLY A 5 11.48 -19.93 2.00
CA GLY A 5 11.28 -19.22 0.74
C GLY A 5 10.29 -18.05 0.82
N LEU A 6 9.45 -17.89 -0.22
CA LEU A 6 8.51 -16.76 -0.40
C LEU A 6 7.51 -16.58 0.74
N PHE A 7 7.28 -17.60 1.56
CA PHE A 7 6.35 -17.56 2.69
C PHE A 7 7.06 -17.55 4.05
N ASP A 8 8.36 -17.29 4.08
CA ASP A 8 9.12 -17.07 5.30
C ASP A 8 8.75 -15.71 5.91
N ILE A 9 7.76 -15.75 6.80
CA ILE A 9 7.26 -14.58 7.51
C ILE A 9 8.37 -13.93 8.36
N GLU A 10 9.28 -14.69 8.97
CA GLU A 10 10.36 -14.08 9.76
C GLU A 10 11.32 -13.30 8.88
N ARG A 11 11.67 -13.82 7.70
CA ARG A 11 12.56 -13.12 6.75
C ARG A 11 11.92 -11.84 6.25
N HIS A 12 10.65 -11.88 5.88
CA HIS A 12 9.97 -10.65 5.47
C HIS A 12 9.97 -9.65 6.61
N PHE A 13 9.72 -10.12 7.84
CA PHE A 13 9.65 -9.26 9.02
C PHE A 13 10.98 -8.69 9.48
N ALA A 14 12.05 -9.47 9.35
CA ALA A 14 13.40 -8.99 9.55
C ALA A 14 13.75 -7.87 8.57
N PHE A 15 13.50 -8.10 7.27
CA PHE A 15 13.76 -7.11 6.24
C PHE A 15 13.01 -5.81 6.53
N TYR A 16 11.70 -5.86 6.78
CA TYR A 16 10.95 -4.64 7.06
C TYR A 16 11.42 -3.94 8.34
N GLY A 17 11.59 -4.69 9.44
CA GLY A 17 12.05 -4.12 10.71
C GLY A 17 13.43 -3.48 10.63
N ALA A 18 14.31 -3.94 9.74
CA ALA A 18 15.63 -3.36 9.53
C ALA A 18 15.62 -1.95 8.93
N TYR A 19 14.52 -1.54 8.27
CA TYR A 19 14.33 -0.17 7.77
C TYR A 19 13.48 0.70 8.70
N HIS A 20 12.83 0.13 9.71
CA HIS A 20 11.87 0.81 10.59
C HIS A 20 12.24 0.54 12.05
N SER A 21 13.34 1.15 12.51
CA SER A 21 13.87 0.97 13.86
C SER A 21 13.48 2.12 14.81
N ASN A 22 13.18 3.30 14.26
CA ASN A 22 12.80 4.48 15.02
C ASN A 22 11.30 4.44 15.37
N PRO A 23 10.90 4.63 16.64
CA PRO A 23 9.50 4.56 17.05
C PRO A 23 8.60 5.59 16.36
N VAL A 24 9.13 6.77 16.02
CA VAL A 24 8.38 7.80 15.29
C VAL A 24 8.13 7.37 13.85
N ASN A 25 9.14 6.77 13.20
CA ASN A 25 8.97 6.21 11.87
C ASN A 25 7.95 5.07 11.87
N ILE A 26 8.04 4.14 12.82
CA ILE A 26 7.05 3.08 12.99
C ILE A 26 5.65 3.68 13.11
N LEU A 27 5.44 4.68 13.96
CA LEU A 27 4.14 5.36 14.11
C LEU A 27 3.65 5.99 12.80
N ILE A 28 4.53 6.68 12.05
CA ILE A 28 4.20 7.26 10.74
C ILE A 28 3.72 6.18 9.77
N HIS A 29 4.39 5.03 9.72
CA HIS A 29 3.96 3.90 8.89
C HIS A 29 2.62 3.31 9.37
N MET A 30 2.45 3.12 10.68
CA MET A 30 1.20 2.64 11.27
C MET A 30 0.00 3.52 10.90
N LEU A 31 0.19 4.84 10.87
CA LEU A 31 -0.85 5.81 10.57
C LEU A 31 -1.19 5.89 9.07
N PHE A 32 -0.19 5.83 8.19
CA PHE A 32 -0.39 6.19 6.78
C PHE A 32 -0.42 5.02 5.81
N VAL A 33 0.08 3.83 6.14
CA VAL A 33 0.07 2.69 5.21
C VAL A 33 -1.35 2.27 4.81
N TRP A 34 -2.29 2.19 5.75
CA TRP A 34 -3.68 1.83 5.45
C TRP A 34 -4.43 2.91 4.65
N PRO A 35 -4.33 4.21 4.98
CA PRO A 35 -4.83 5.28 4.12
C PRO A 35 -4.23 5.28 2.70
N ILE A 36 -2.93 4.99 2.56
CA ILE A 36 -2.28 4.84 1.24
C ILE A 36 -2.91 3.68 0.48
N LEU A 37 -3.04 2.50 1.10
CA LEU A 37 -3.69 1.35 0.46
C LEU A 37 -5.12 1.70 0.01
N PHE A 38 -5.92 2.28 0.90
CA PHE A 38 -7.31 2.64 0.63
C PHE A 38 -7.41 3.61 -0.56
N THR A 39 -6.67 4.71 -0.52
CA THR A 39 -6.69 5.72 -1.59
C THR A 39 -6.09 5.19 -2.89
N SER A 40 -5.11 4.28 -2.84
CA SER A 40 -4.60 3.58 -4.03
C SER A 40 -5.67 2.70 -4.66
N LEU A 41 -6.47 1.99 -3.87
CA LEU A 41 -7.59 1.18 -4.37
C LEU A 41 -8.70 2.05 -4.98
N VAL A 42 -8.95 3.24 -4.43
CA VAL A 42 -9.85 4.24 -5.03
C VAL A 42 -9.32 4.69 -6.39
N LEU A 43 -8.02 4.95 -6.53
CA LEU A 43 -7.41 5.32 -7.81
C LEU A 43 -7.45 4.16 -8.82
N LEU A 44 -7.12 2.94 -8.38
CA LEU A 44 -7.16 1.73 -9.21
C LEU A 44 -8.59 1.39 -9.69
N TYR A 45 -9.63 1.90 -9.05
CA TYR A 45 -11.01 1.79 -9.52
C TYR A 45 -11.20 2.26 -10.98
N PHE A 46 -10.46 3.30 -11.38
CA PHE A 46 -10.59 3.92 -12.70
C PHE A 46 -9.81 3.19 -13.80
N THR A 47 -9.16 2.08 -13.48
CA THR A 47 -8.53 1.19 -14.45
C THR A 47 -9.59 0.39 -15.23
N PRO A 48 -9.36 0.05 -16.51
CA PRO A 48 -10.30 -0.75 -17.30
C PRO A 48 -10.66 -2.08 -16.62
N PRO A 49 -11.92 -2.54 -16.72
CA PRO A 49 -12.28 -3.88 -16.29
C PRO A 49 -11.58 -4.94 -17.17
N PHE A 50 -11.26 -6.09 -16.59
CA PHE A 50 -10.63 -7.20 -17.33
C PHE A 50 -11.56 -7.88 -18.33
N PHE A 51 -12.86 -7.84 -18.06
CA PHE A 51 -13.88 -8.48 -18.89
C PHE A 51 -15.05 -7.52 -19.06
N ASP A 52 -15.69 -7.56 -20.23
CA ASP A 52 -16.96 -6.89 -20.44
C ASP A 52 -17.95 -7.42 -19.41
N CYS A 53 -18.36 -6.56 -18.48
CA CYS A 53 -19.32 -6.91 -17.47
C CYS A 53 -20.70 -6.53 -18.03
N PRO A 54 -21.47 -7.47 -18.64
CA PRO A 54 -22.71 -7.15 -19.35
C PRO A 54 -23.73 -6.46 -18.46
N PHE A 55 -23.63 -6.68 -17.15
CA PHE A 55 -24.28 -5.89 -16.13
C PHE A 55 -23.23 -5.02 -15.46
N LYS A 56 -23.03 -3.78 -15.95
CA LYS A 56 -22.26 -2.75 -15.23
C LYS A 56 -22.64 -2.84 -13.75
N CYS A 57 -21.70 -3.29 -12.93
CA CYS A 57 -21.97 -3.84 -11.61
C CYS A 57 -22.87 -2.87 -10.84
N ARG A 58 -24.16 -3.23 -10.60
CA ARG A 58 -25.14 -2.29 -10.01
C ARG A 58 -24.62 -1.71 -8.69
N LEU A 59 -23.88 -2.53 -7.94
CA LEU A 59 -23.26 -2.18 -6.68
C LEU A 59 -22.02 -1.28 -6.84
N GLY A 60 -21.43 -1.19 -8.02
CA GLY A 60 -20.22 -0.40 -8.25
C GLY A 60 -18.92 -1.18 -8.11
N LEU A 61 -18.94 -2.50 -8.00
CA LEU A 61 -17.73 -3.33 -7.85
C LEU A 61 -17.19 -3.75 -9.21
N VAL A 62 -15.99 -3.31 -9.57
CA VAL A 62 -15.43 -3.53 -10.91
C VAL A 62 -14.27 -4.53 -10.84
N PRO A 63 -14.28 -5.62 -11.64
CA PRO A 63 -13.16 -6.55 -11.70
C PRO A 63 -12.02 -5.94 -12.53
N ASN A 64 -11.17 -5.18 -11.87
CA ASN A 64 -10.05 -4.44 -12.46
C ASN A 64 -8.76 -4.64 -11.66
N LEU A 65 -7.72 -3.84 -11.93
CA LEU A 65 -6.43 -3.93 -11.25
C LEU A 65 -6.54 -3.80 -9.72
N GLY A 66 -7.51 -3.03 -9.21
CA GLY A 66 -7.76 -2.92 -7.77
C GLY A 66 -8.23 -4.23 -7.13
N LEU A 67 -9.14 -4.96 -7.80
CA LEU A 67 -9.56 -6.29 -7.33
C LEU A 67 -8.40 -7.28 -7.40
N LEU A 68 -7.67 -7.30 -8.52
CA LEU A 68 -6.54 -8.22 -8.69
C LEU A 68 -5.49 -8.02 -7.59
N PHE A 69 -5.08 -6.78 -7.34
CA PHE A 69 -4.13 -6.45 -6.27
C PHE A 69 -4.66 -6.90 -4.89
N THR A 70 -5.94 -6.66 -4.61
CA THR A 70 -6.58 -7.06 -3.35
C THR A 70 -6.55 -8.57 -3.16
N LEU A 71 -6.85 -9.36 -4.21
CA LEU A 71 -6.83 -10.82 -4.16
C LEU A 71 -5.40 -11.36 -3.96
N ILE A 72 -4.41 -10.77 -4.64
CA ILE A 72 -3.00 -11.13 -4.46
C ILE A 72 -2.59 -10.90 -3.00
N CYS A 73 -2.89 -9.72 -2.44
CA CYS A 73 -2.59 -9.41 -1.04
C CYS A 73 -3.29 -10.38 -0.09
N ALA A 74 -4.60 -10.60 -0.27
CA ALA A 74 -5.40 -11.47 0.58
C ALA A 74 -4.86 -12.91 0.61
N LEU A 75 -4.59 -13.49 -0.56
CA LEU A 75 -4.02 -14.84 -0.66
C LEU A 75 -2.63 -14.90 -0.05
N PHE A 76 -1.78 -13.92 -0.34
CA PHE A 76 -0.43 -13.87 0.16
C PHE A 76 -0.39 -13.80 1.70
N TYR A 77 -1.19 -12.93 2.30
CA TYR A 77 -1.25 -12.77 3.76
C TYR A 77 -1.77 -14.02 4.46
N VAL A 78 -2.84 -14.64 3.95
CA VAL A 78 -3.36 -15.92 4.47
C VAL A 78 -2.33 -17.05 4.33
N CYS A 79 -1.47 -16.99 3.32
CA CYS A 79 -0.36 -17.92 3.15
C CYS A 79 0.79 -17.65 4.13
N LEU A 80 1.03 -16.41 4.56
CA LEU A 80 2.04 -16.08 5.57
C LEU A 80 1.61 -16.55 6.96
N ASP A 81 0.48 -16.06 7.45
CA ASP A 81 -0.11 -16.45 8.72
C ASP A 81 -1.63 -16.63 8.58
N LYS A 82 -2.18 -17.72 9.13
CA LYS A 82 -3.60 -18.05 8.93
C LYS A 82 -4.54 -17.14 9.71
N LYS A 83 -4.15 -16.62 10.88
CA LYS A 83 -5.02 -15.81 11.74
C LYS A 83 -4.93 -14.34 11.38
N ALA A 84 -3.75 -13.74 11.54
CA ALA A 84 -3.49 -12.35 11.16
C ALA A 84 -3.68 -12.15 9.65
N GLY A 85 -3.30 -13.12 8.82
CA GLY A 85 -3.47 -13.01 7.38
C GLY A 85 -4.92 -13.06 6.93
N SER A 86 -5.78 -13.83 7.60
CA SER A 86 -7.23 -13.81 7.32
C SER A 86 -7.86 -12.49 7.73
N LEU A 87 -7.43 -11.90 8.85
CA LEU A 87 -7.87 -10.56 9.25
C LEU A 87 -7.40 -9.51 8.23
N ALA A 88 -6.14 -9.55 7.80
CA ALA A 88 -5.61 -8.66 6.78
C ALA A 88 -6.36 -8.79 5.45
N ALA A 89 -6.65 -10.02 5.01
CA ALA A 89 -7.43 -10.28 3.80
C ALA A 89 -8.83 -9.66 3.88
N MET A 90 -9.51 -9.80 5.03
CA MET A 90 -10.81 -9.17 5.27
C MET A 90 -10.73 -7.64 5.19
N LEU A 91 -9.71 -7.03 5.80
CA LEU A 91 -9.51 -5.58 5.78
C LEU A 91 -9.19 -5.07 4.38
N CYS A 92 -8.35 -5.78 3.60
CA CYS A 92 -8.07 -5.43 2.21
C CYS A 92 -9.33 -5.51 1.34
N LEU A 93 -10.15 -6.56 1.51
CA LEU A 93 -11.43 -6.68 0.82
C LEU A 93 -12.39 -5.56 1.22
N ALA A 94 -12.46 -5.21 2.50
CA ALA A 94 -13.27 -4.10 2.98
C ALA A 94 -12.81 -2.76 2.38
N CYS A 95 -11.49 -2.51 2.30
CA CYS A 95 -10.92 -1.34 1.63
C CYS A 95 -11.27 -1.30 0.14
N TRP A 96 -11.21 -2.44 -0.56
CA TRP A 96 -11.56 -2.50 -1.98
C TRP A 96 -13.04 -2.24 -2.22
N VAL A 97 -13.93 -2.86 -1.43
CA VAL A 97 -15.38 -2.64 -1.53
C VAL A 97 -15.72 -1.19 -1.24
N SER A 98 -15.29 -0.66 -0.09
CA SER A 98 -15.58 0.72 0.31
C SER A 98 -14.94 1.74 -0.64
N GLY A 99 -13.72 1.49 -1.09
CA GLY A 99 -13.03 2.32 -2.08
C GLY A 99 -13.75 2.34 -3.43
N SER A 100 -14.27 1.20 -3.88
CA SER A 100 -15.06 1.10 -5.11
C SER A 100 -16.40 1.84 -4.99
N LEU A 101 -17.08 1.72 -3.85
CA LEU A 101 -18.31 2.47 -3.57
C LEU A 101 -18.05 3.98 -3.54
N LEU A 102 -16.98 4.41 -2.87
CA LEU A 102 -16.57 5.80 -2.83
C LEU A 102 -16.23 6.32 -4.23
N ALA A 103 -15.40 5.59 -4.99
CA ALA A 103 -14.97 5.98 -6.33
C ALA A 103 -16.15 6.14 -7.30
N LYS A 104 -17.18 5.28 -7.19
CA LYS A 104 -18.44 5.41 -7.93
C LYS A 104 -19.13 6.76 -7.68
N HIS A 105 -19.05 7.30 -6.47
CA HIS A 105 -19.63 8.60 -6.11
C HIS A 105 -18.72 9.79 -6.45
N LEU A 106 -17.40 9.59 -6.43
CA LEU A 106 -16.44 10.66 -6.75
C LEU A 106 -16.47 11.01 -8.23
N GLY A 107 -16.70 10.03 -9.12
CA GLY A 107 -16.90 10.29 -10.54
C GLY A 107 -15.78 11.13 -11.16
N PHE A 108 -14.52 10.69 -10.98
CA PHE A 108 -13.32 11.37 -11.48
C PHE A 108 -13.59 11.99 -12.85
N SER A 109 -13.26 13.26 -13.00
CA SER A 109 -13.48 13.97 -14.26
C SER A 109 -12.91 13.14 -15.42
N LEU A 110 -13.68 13.05 -16.49
CA LEU A 110 -13.37 12.28 -17.70
C LEU A 110 -12.04 12.67 -18.38
N ALA A 111 -11.29 13.64 -17.85
CA ALA A 111 -9.98 14.04 -18.34
C ALA A 111 -9.00 12.86 -18.50
N TRP A 112 -8.91 11.95 -17.51
CA TRP A 112 -8.10 10.72 -17.64
C TRP A 112 -8.64 9.75 -18.71
N LYS A 113 -9.96 9.76 -18.97
CA LYS A 113 -10.60 8.86 -19.93
C LYS A 113 -10.36 9.28 -21.39
N SER A 114 -9.79 10.47 -21.61
CA SER A 114 -9.64 11.08 -22.93
C SER A 114 -8.23 11.01 -23.53
N SER A 115 -7.22 10.54 -22.79
CA SER A 115 -5.82 10.59 -23.26
C SER A 115 -5.45 9.52 -24.30
N GLU A 116 -6.24 8.46 -24.50
CA GLU A 116 -5.96 7.45 -25.55
C GLU A 116 -6.95 7.44 -26.72
N ILE A 117 -8.12 8.07 -26.60
CA ILE A 117 -9.13 8.10 -27.66
C ILE A 117 -9.05 9.40 -28.50
N GLY A 118 -8.34 10.43 -28.01
CA GLY A 118 -8.21 11.72 -28.69
C GLY A 118 -7.28 11.73 -29.91
N LEU A 119 -6.41 10.73 -30.09
CA LEU A 119 -5.43 10.74 -31.19
C LEU A 119 -6.00 10.26 -32.55
N LEU A 120 -7.25 9.76 -32.57
CA LEU A 120 -7.89 9.22 -33.79
C LEU A 120 -9.13 10.00 -34.26
N ARG A 121 -9.48 11.11 -33.61
CA ARG A 121 -10.56 11.99 -34.10
C ARG A 121 -10.04 13.41 -34.28
N GLY A 122 -9.63 13.70 -35.51
CA GLY A 122 -9.50 15.07 -35.97
C GLY A 122 -10.83 15.81 -35.85
N HIS A 123 -10.73 17.09 -35.50
CA HIS A 123 -11.77 18.14 -35.54
C HIS A 123 -12.80 18.13 -34.40
N LEU A 124 -12.57 18.99 -33.38
CA LEU A 124 -13.35 20.21 -33.11
C LEU A 124 -12.66 21.03 -31.98
N PRO A 125 -12.92 22.34 -31.84
CA PRO A 125 -12.10 23.24 -31.04
C PRO A 125 -12.23 22.91 -29.55
N VAL A 126 -11.09 22.90 -28.87
CA VAL A 126 -11.01 22.88 -27.42
C VAL A 126 -11.56 24.22 -26.91
N GLU A 127 -12.81 24.24 -26.47
CA GLU A 127 -13.26 25.27 -25.53
C GLU A 127 -12.48 25.07 -24.23
N ILE A 128 -11.55 25.98 -23.96
CA ILE A 128 -10.99 26.16 -22.62
C ILE A 128 -12.09 26.86 -21.82
N ASP A 129 -12.93 26.07 -21.16
CA ASP A 129 -13.80 26.58 -20.11
C ASP A 129 -12.89 27.03 -18.95
N LEU A 130 -12.55 28.34 -18.93
CA LEU A 130 -11.96 29.04 -17.78
C LEU A 130 -13.02 29.24 -16.68
N GLY A 131 -13.81 28.19 -16.43
CA GLY A 131 -14.93 28.15 -15.51
C GLY A 131 -14.46 28.27 -14.07
N LEU A 132 -14.36 29.50 -13.59
CA LEU A 132 -14.59 29.83 -12.18
C LEU A 132 -16.07 29.53 -11.83
N ASN A 133 -16.46 28.25 -11.82
CA ASN A 133 -17.78 27.78 -11.42
C ASN A 133 -17.69 26.36 -10.83
N GLY A 134 -17.57 26.27 -9.50
CA GLY A 134 -17.75 25.05 -8.73
C GLY A 134 -16.45 24.28 -8.50
N ILE A 135 -15.81 24.54 -7.36
CA ILE A 135 -14.66 23.76 -6.88
C ILE A 135 -15.05 22.27 -6.89
N ARG A 136 -14.46 21.49 -7.79
CA ARG A 136 -14.68 20.04 -7.92
C ARG A 136 -13.76 19.31 -6.93
N VAL A 137 -13.94 19.59 -5.63
CA VAL A 137 -13.09 19.18 -4.48
C VAL A 137 -12.85 17.65 -4.37
N LYS A 138 -13.56 16.82 -5.13
CA LYS A 138 -13.68 15.37 -4.84
C LYS A 138 -12.45 14.54 -5.25
N ASP A 139 -11.87 14.84 -6.40
CA ASP A 139 -10.79 14.06 -7.02
C ASP A 139 -9.44 14.42 -6.37
N GLU A 140 -9.26 15.72 -6.12
CA GLU A 140 -8.06 16.32 -5.53
C GLU A 140 -7.82 15.82 -4.11
N VAL A 141 -8.87 15.52 -3.34
CA VAL A 141 -8.74 15.01 -1.96
C VAL A 141 -8.02 13.66 -1.93
N VAL A 142 -8.31 12.76 -2.87
CA VAL A 142 -7.66 11.43 -2.92
C VAL A 142 -6.18 11.58 -3.27
N LEU A 143 -5.86 12.45 -4.23
CA LEU A 143 -4.48 12.72 -4.63
C LEU A 143 -3.71 13.48 -3.54
N ALA A 144 -4.33 14.47 -2.90
CA ALA A 144 -3.76 15.20 -1.77
C ALA A 144 -3.50 14.27 -0.59
N ALA A 145 -4.42 13.34 -0.29
CA ALA A 145 -4.22 12.33 0.75
C ALA A 145 -3.04 11.41 0.42
N GLN A 146 -2.92 10.95 -0.83
CA GLN A 146 -1.76 10.17 -1.28
C GLN A 146 -0.45 10.95 -1.09
N LEU A 147 -0.37 12.18 -1.61
CA LEU A 147 0.82 13.03 -1.49
C LEU A 147 1.19 13.29 -0.03
N PHE A 148 0.22 13.61 0.81
CA PHE A 148 0.43 13.85 2.24
C PHE A 148 0.95 12.59 2.95
N CYS A 149 0.30 11.45 2.75
CA CYS A 149 0.68 10.20 3.40
C CYS A 149 2.07 9.73 2.95
N TRP A 150 2.36 9.76 1.64
CA TRP A 150 3.67 9.40 1.09
C TRP A 150 4.78 10.36 1.56
N THR A 151 4.49 11.65 1.64
CA THR A 151 5.43 12.63 2.22
C THR A 151 5.78 12.24 3.65
N GLY A 152 4.79 11.84 4.43
CA GLY A 152 5.00 11.27 5.76
C GLY A 152 5.95 10.08 5.73
N GLN A 153 5.73 9.07 4.86
CA GLN A 153 6.60 7.89 4.74
C GLN A 153 8.05 8.28 4.41
N PHE A 154 8.26 9.19 3.47
CA PHE A 154 9.60 9.63 3.08
C PHE A 154 10.29 10.45 4.17
N ILE A 155 9.56 11.30 4.90
CA ILE A 155 10.08 11.99 6.09
C ILE A 155 10.49 10.97 7.16
N GLY A 156 9.65 9.96 7.38
CA GLY A 156 9.93 8.80 8.22
C GLY A 156 11.33 8.22 7.98
N HIS A 157 11.58 7.81 6.74
CA HIS A 157 12.87 7.25 6.34
C HIS A 157 14.02 8.26 6.32
N GLY A 158 13.82 9.44 5.71
CA GLY A 158 14.87 10.42 5.50
C GLY A 158 15.34 11.10 6.78
N VAL A 159 14.41 11.52 7.63
CA VAL A 159 14.70 12.30 8.85
C VAL A 159 14.96 11.38 10.04
N PHE A 160 14.09 10.40 10.28
CA PHE A 160 14.15 9.60 11.50
C PHE A 160 15.05 8.37 11.39
N GLU A 161 15.01 7.64 10.26
CA GLU A 161 15.89 6.49 10.02
C GLU A 161 17.26 6.88 9.44
N LYS A 162 17.34 8.04 8.78
CA LYS A 162 18.53 8.49 8.03
C LYS A 162 19.02 7.43 7.04
N ARG A 163 18.05 6.75 6.41
CA ARG A 163 18.24 5.64 5.49
C ARG A 163 17.27 5.81 4.32
N ALA A 164 17.70 5.38 3.14
CA ALA A 164 16.81 5.29 1.99
C ALA A 164 15.62 4.36 2.28
N PRO A 165 14.43 4.63 1.71
CA PRO A 165 13.26 3.80 1.94
C PRO A 165 13.43 2.42 1.32
N ALA A 166 12.85 1.40 1.96
CA ALA A 166 12.93 -0.01 1.52
C ALA A 166 12.41 -0.25 0.09
N LEU A 167 11.60 0.67 -0.43
CA LEU A 167 11.07 0.67 -1.79
C LEU A 167 12.17 0.66 -2.86
N LEU A 168 13.33 1.26 -2.56
CA LEU A 168 14.47 1.30 -3.48
C LEU A 168 15.27 0.00 -3.51
N ASP A 169 15.18 -0.80 -2.45
CA ASP A 169 15.90 -2.07 -2.34
C ASP A 169 15.02 -3.25 -2.79
N ASN A 170 13.73 -3.23 -2.47
CA ASN A 170 12.77 -4.24 -2.92
C ASN A 170 11.33 -3.67 -3.00
N LEU A 171 10.99 -3.08 -4.14
CA LEU A 171 9.69 -2.46 -4.39
C LEU A 171 8.51 -3.40 -4.15
N VAL A 172 8.59 -4.62 -4.70
CA VAL A 172 7.48 -5.60 -4.62
C VAL A 172 7.24 -5.98 -3.17
N GLN A 173 8.28 -6.31 -2.42
CA GLN A 173 8.15 -6.66 -1.01
C GLN A 173 7.67 -5.46 -0.19
N ALA A 174 8.19 -4.27 -0.42
CA ALA A 174 7.81 -3.06 0.31
C ALA A 174 6.32 -2.73 0.13
N VAL A 175 5.81 -2.75 -1.11
CA VAL A 175 4.40 -2.48 -1.41
C VAL A 175 3.49 -3.60 -0.92
N LEU A 176 3.85 -4.85 -1.21
CA LEU A 176 2.99 -5.99 -0.89
C LEU A 176 2.92 -6.23 0.61
N MET A 177 4.01 -6.06 1.35
CA MET A 177 4.03 -6.44 2.76
C MET A 177 3.60 -5.34 3.73
N ALA A 178 3.76 -4.05 3.38
CA ALA A 178 3.55 -2.96 4.33
C ALA A 178 2.20 -3.00 5.07
N PRO A 179 1.04 -3.27 4.43
CA PRO A 179 -0.24 -3.35 5.14
C PRO A 179 -0.26 -4.49 6.18
N PHE A 180 0.30 -5.64 5.82
CA PHE A 180 0.37 -6.79 6.72
C PHE A 180 1.30 -6.55 7.91
N PHE A 181 2.42 -5.85 7.68
CA PHE A 181 3.33 -5.41 8.72
C PHE A 181 2.65 -4.57 9.78
N VAL A 182 1.99 -3.50 9.34
CA VAL A 182 1.31 -2.56 10.23
C VAL A 182 0.20 -3.25 11.01
N LEU A 183 -0.54 -4.18 10.38
CA LEU A 183 -1.52 -4.97 11.11
C LEU A 183 -0.87 -5.86 12.17
N LEU A 184 0.21 -6.58 11.84
CA LEU A 184 0.84 -7.47 12.80
C LEU A 184 1.45 -6.70 13.97
N GLU A 185 2.07 -5.54 13.71
CA GLU A 185 2.57 -4.66 14.77
C GLU A 185 1.41 -4.15 15.64
N ALA A 186 0.26 -3.76 15.06
CA ALA A 186 -0.93 -3.40 15.84
C ALA A 186 -1.41 -4.57 16.71
N LEU A 187 -1.56 -5.76 16.11
CA LEU A 187 -2.02 -6.96 16.81
C LEU A 187 -1.09 -7.32 17.97
N ARG A 188 0.22 -7.18 17.78
CA ARG A 188 1.21 -7.34 18.83
C ARG A 188 1.06 -6.28 19.92
N SER A 189 1.05 -4.99 19.56
CA SER A 189 1.02 -3.89 20.54
C SER A 189 -0.24 -3.85 21.37
N PHE A 190 -1.41 -4.15 20.78
CA PHE A 190 -2.70 -4.05 21.45
C PHE A 190 -3.21 -5.37 22.03
N PHE A 191 -2.85 -6.51 21.43
CA PHE A 191 -3.39 -7.83 21.81
C PHE A 191 -2.32 -8.86 22.18
N GLY A 192 -1.03 -8.49 22.16
CA GLY A 192 0.07 -9.41 22.45
C GLY A 192 0.16 -10.58 21.44
N TYR A 193 -0.41 -10.42 20.25
CA TYR A 193 -0.47 -11.50 19.27
C TYR A 193 0.92 -11.85 18.73
N GLU A 194 1.21 -13.16 18.66
CA GLU A 194 2.34 -13.71 17.92
C GLU A 194 1.85 -14.80 16.96
N PRO A 195 2.38 -14.88 15.71
CA PRO A 195 2.11 -16.00 14.80
C PRO A 195 2.40 -17.37 15.43
N TYR A 196 3.47 -17.46 16.21
CA TYR A 196 3.81 -18.59 17.07
C TYR A 196 4.67 -18.12 18.26
N PRO A 197 4.77 -18.91 19.34
CA PRO A 197 5.55 -18.55 20.52
C PRO A 197 7.02 -18.25 20.18
N GLY A 198 7.50 -17.07 20.55
CA GLY A 198 8.89 -16.65 20.34
C GLY A 198 9.14 -15.99 18.97
N PHE A 199 8.09 -15.77 18.16
CA PHE A 199 8.22 -15.11 16.86
C PHE A 199 8.89 -13.75 16.95
N HIS A 200 8.46 -12.86 17.86
CA HIS A 200 9.03 -11.51 17.93
C HIS A 200 10.47 -11.52 18.44
N ALA A 201 10.82 -12.46 19.33
CA ALA A 201 12.19 -12.62 19.78
C ALA A 201 13.11 -13.02 18.61
N SER A 202 12.69 -14.01 17.81
CA SER A 202 13.40 -14.45 16.61
C SER A 202 13.54 -13.34 15.57
N VAL A 203 12.42 -12.68 15.22
CA VAL A 203 12.41 -11.55 14.28
C VAL A 203 13.32 -10.42 14.77
N LYS A 204 13.25 -10.04 16.05
CA LYS A 204 14.10 -8.99 16.62
C LYS A 204 15.58 -9.34 16.53
N ALA A 205 15.96 -10.59 16.74
CA ALA A 205 17.33 -11.04 16.56
C ALA A 205 17.81 -10.86 15.11
N LYS A 206 16.97 -11.22 14.13
CA LYS A 206 17.26 -11.03 12.70
C LYS A 206 17.32 -9.56 12.29
N VAL A 207 16.38 -8.73 12.75
CA VAL A 207 16.40 -7.27 12.54
C VAL A 207 17.70 -6.66 13.04
N ASN A 208 18.13 -7.02 14.24
CA ASN A 208 19.37 -6.51 14.83
C ASN A 208 20.60 -6.93 14.01
N ALA A 209 20.62 -8.17 13.50
CA ALA A 209 21.69 -8.65 12.63
C ALA A 209 21.74 -7.85 11.32
N GLU A 210 20.61 -7.68 10.64
CA GLU A 210 20.54 -6.92 9.38
C GLU A 210 20.91 -5.43 9.56
N ILE A 211 20.47 -4.80 10.66
CA ILE A 211 20.87 -3.41 10.97
C ILE A 211 22.38 -3.31 11.19
N LYS A 212 22.97 -4.29 11.89
CA LYS A 212 24.42 -4.32 12.13
C LYS A 212 25.19 -4.45 10.80
N GLU A 213 24.81 -5.42 9.97
CA GLU A 213 25.42 -5.62 8.65
C GLU A 213 25.35 -4.36 7.77
N TRP A 214 24.19 -3.69 7.76
CA TRP A 214 24.02 -2.43 7.04
C TRP A 214 24.92 -1.31 7.57
N LYS A 215 25.05 -1.17 8.90
CA LYS A 215 25.93 -0.16 9.52
C LYS A 215 27.40 -0.44 9.20
N ASP A 216 27.83 -1.69 9.29
CA ASP A 216 29.20 -2.12 8.99
C ASP A 216 29.53 -1.87 7.50
N ALA A 217 28.60 -2.20 6.60
CA ALA A 217 28.74 -1.93 5.17
C ALA A 217 28.80 -0.42 4.85
N LYS A 218 28.02 0.40 5.57
CA LYS A 218 28.04 1.86 5.42
C LYS A 218 29.37 2.45 5.90
N ALA A 219 29.87 2.00 7.06
CA ALA A 219 31.15 2.46 7.61
C ALA A 219 32.33 2.16 6.67
N LYS A 220 32.34 0.98 6.04
CA LYS A 220 33.35 0.59 5.04
C LYS A 220 33.34 1.44 3.77
N LYS A 221 32.20 2.02 3.39
CA LYS A 221 32.08 2.91 2.22
C LYS A 221 32.48 4.36 2.50
N THR A 222 32.48 4.75 3.77
CA THR A 222 32.81 6.11 4.22
C THR A 222 34.23 6.23 4.77
N SER A 223 34.93 5.11 4.94
CA SER A 223 36.36 5.04 5.28
C SER A 223 37.21 4.96 4.03
#